data_AF-A0A0X9F0J7-F1
#
_entry.id   AF-A0A0X9F0J7-F1
#
_cell.length_a   1.000
_cell.length_b   1.000
_cell.length_c   1.000
_cell.angle_alpha   90.00
_cell.angle_beta   90.00
_cell.angle_gamma   90.00
#
_symmetry.space_group_name_H-M   'P 1'
#
loop_
_entity.id
_entity.type
_entity.pdbx_description
1 polymer ?
#
loop_
_entity_poly.entity_id
_entity_poly.type
_entity_poly.pdbx_seq_one_letter_code
_entity_poly.pdbx_strand_id
1 'polypeptide(L)'
;SKEIKVPTLVHCEVCNGSGAHTGSSAQTCPTCHGSGQVQMRQGFFAVQQACPHCHGRGKIIKDPCRKCHGEGRYQRTKTLSVK
;
A
#
# COMPACT_ATOMS: atom_id res chain seq x y z
N SER A 1 11.15 11.98 -33.37
CA SER A 1 10.51 11.49 -32.15
C SER A 1 11.59 11.02 -31.20
N LYS A 2 11.55 11.47 -29.93
CA LYS A 2 12.45 10.93 -28.89
C LYS A 2 11.65 9.96 -28.03
N GLU A 3 12.18 8.76 -27.82
CA GLU A 3 11.63 7.82 -26.85
C GLU A 3 12.26 8.08 -25.49
N ILE A 4 11.43 8.23 -24.46
CA ILE A 4 11.86 8.34 -23.07
C ILE A 4 11.31 7.16 -22.28
N LYS A 5 12.16 6.54 -21.46
CA LYS A 5 11.79 5.46 -20.54
C LYS A 5 11.54 6.05 -19.17
N VAL A 6 10.31 5.96 -18.68
CA VAL A 6 9.88 6.51 -17.40
C VAL A 6 9.51 5.38 -16.45
N PRO A 7 10.21 5.21 -15.30
CA PRO A 7 9.76 4.31 -14.26
C PRO A 7 8.48 4.84 -13.64
N THR A 8 7.46 3.98 -13.51
CA THR A 8 6.14 4.36 -12.99
C THR A 8 5.64 3.29 -12.04
N LEU A 9 5.09 3.69 -10.90
CA LEU A 9 4.36 2.77 -10.03
C LEU A 9 3.01 2.44 -10.67
N VAL A 10 2.75 1.15 -10.88
CA VAL A 10 1.50 0.64 -11.43
C VAL A 10 0.77 -0.21 -10.40
N HIS A 11 -0.56 -0.18 -10.47
CA HIS A 11 -1.43 -1.02 -9.65
C HIS A 11 -1.08 -2.50 -9.87
N CYS A 12 -1.01 -3.28 -8.78
CA CYS A 12 -0.75 -4.71 -8.86
C CYS A 12 -2.04 -5.47 -9.18
N GLU A 13 -2.14 -5.94 -10.42
CA GLU A 13 -3.25 -6.71 -10.96
C GLU A 13 -3.38 -8.12 -10.34
N VAL A 14 -2.29 -8.71 -9.86
CA VAL A 14 -2.32 -10.06 -9.23
C VAL A 14 -3.11 -10.06 -7.92
N CYS A 15 -3.02 -8.97 -7.17
CA CYS A 15 -3.69 -8.82 -5.86
C CYS A 15 -4.79 -7.77 -5.87
N ASN A 16 -5.09 -7.17 -7.03
CA ASN A 16 -6.00 -6.03 -7.19
C ASN A 16 -5.74 -4.91 -6.17
N GLY A 17 -4.47 -4.60 -5.93
CA GLY A 17 -4.05 -3.55 -4.99
C GLY A 17 -4.21 -3.89 -3.50
N SER A 18 -4.69 -5.08 -3.15
CA SER A 18 -4.81 -5.48 -1.74
C SER A 18 -3.46 -5.72 -1.06
N GLY A 19 -2.43 -6.02 -1.85
CA GLY A 19 -1.12 -6.45 -1.36
C GLY A 19 -1.10 -7.88 -0.83
N ALA A 20 -2.24 -8.57 -0.71
CA ALA A 20 -2.29 -9.96 -0.25
C ALA A 20 -2.12 -10.94 -1.40
N HIS A 21 -1.62 -12.14 -1.09
CA HIS A 21 -1.55 -13.26 -2.04
C HIS A 21 -2.93 -13.58 -2.61
N THR A 22 -2.99 -13.98 -3.88
CA THR A 22 -4.25 -14.36 -4.53
C THR A 22 -4.93 -15.51 -3.77
N GLY A 23 -6.21 -15.35 -3.43
CA GLY A 23 -6.95 -16.31 -2.60
C GLY A 23 -6.75 -16.15 -1.09
N SER A 24 -5.81 -15.30 -0.66
CA SER A 24 -5.69 -14.85 0.73
C SER A 24 -6.33 -13.46 0.89
N SER A 25 -6.84 -13.16 2.08
CA SER A 25 -7.50 -11.89 2.37
C SER A 25 -6.64 -11.04 3.31
N ALA A 26 -6.41 -9.79 2.94
CA ALA A 26 -5.91 -8.79 3.88
C ALA A 26 -6.95 -8.57 4.99
N GLN A 27 -6.57 -8.77 6.24
CA GLN A 27 -7.48 -8.57 7.37
C GLN A 27 -7.48 -7.09 7.76
N THR A 28 -8.65 -6.52 8.04
CA THR A 28 -8.74 -5.16 8.58
C THR A 28 -7.93 -5.08 9.88
N CYS A 29 -7.08 -4.05 10.01
CA CYS A 29 -6.27 -3.87 11.20
C CYS A 29 -7.19 -3.60 12.40
N PRO A 30 -7.19 -4.43 13.46
CA PRO A 30 -8.07 -4.26 14.60
C PRO A 30 -7.72 -3.02 15.44
N THR A 31 -6.46 -2.57 15.39
CA THR A 31 -5.99 -1.41 16.17
C THR A 31 -6.51 -0.09 15.63
N CYS A 32 -6.63 0.05 14.31
CA CYS A 32 -7.08 1.30 13.67
C CYS A 32 -8.42 1.15 12.93
N HIS A 33 -9.04 -0.03 12.97
CA HIS A 33 -10.29 -0.34 12.29
C HIS A 33 -10.31 0.04 10.80
N GLY A 34 -9.18 -0.14 10.10
CA GLY A 34 -9.08 0.17 8.67
C GLY A 34 -8.65 1.60 8.34
N SER A 35 -8.63 2.52 9.30
CA SER A 35 -8.28 3.94 9.06
C SER A 35 -6.80 4.17 8.75
N GLY A 36 -5.93 3.22 9.09
CA GLY A 36 -4.47 3.37 8.94
C GLY A 36 -3.82 4.27 9.98
N GLN A 37 -4.59 4.93 10.84
CA GLN A 37 -4.09 5.88 11.83
C GLN A 37 -4.66 5.60 13.21
N VAL A 38 -3.90 5.95 14.24
CA VAL A 38 -4.33 5.89 15.64
C VAL A 38 -4.20 7.28 16.24
N GLN A 39 -5.09 7.61 17.17
CA GLN A 39 -5.02 8.87 17.90
C GLN A 39 -4.33 8.63 19.25
N MET A 40 -3.21 9.29 19.49
CA MET A 40 -2.52 9.28 20.78
C MET A 40 -2.91 10.54 21.56
N ARG A 41 -3.38 10.35 22.80
CA ARG A 41 -3.77 11.44 23.69
C ARG A 41 -2.73 11.58 24.80
N GLN A 42 -2.24 12.80 25.00
CA GLN A 42 -1.34 13.15 26.11
C GLN A 42 -1.89 14.42 26.77
N GLY A 43 -2.60 14.24 27.89
CA GLY A 43 -3.36 15.33 28.52
C GLY A 43 -4.37 15.93 27.54
N PHE A 44 -4.29 17.24 27.33
CA PHE A 44 -5.17 17.98 26.41
C PHE A 44 -4.75 17.86 24.93
N PHE A 45 -3.57 17.33 24.63
CA PHE A 45 -3.11 17.16 23.26
C PHE A 45 -3.58 15.83 22.69
N ALA A 46 -4.09 15.87 21.45
CA ALA A 46 -4.40 14.70 20.65
C ALA A 46 -3.64 14.79 19.33
N VAL A 47 -2.84 13.78 19.03
CA VAL A 47 -2.09 13.68 17.78
C VAL A 47 -2.51 12.43 17.02
N GLN A 48 -2.65 12.55 15.70
CA GLN A 48 -2.83 11.40 14.83
C GLN A 48 -1.45 10.89 14.43
N GLN A 49 -1.27 9.58 14.51
CA GLN A 49 -0.05 8.90 14.08
C GLN A 49 -0.42 7.73 13.19
N ALA A 50 0.51 7.34 12.31
CA ALA A 50 0.35 6.11 11.55
C ALA A 50 0.20 4.93 12.53
N CYS A 51 -0.75 4.04 12.25
CA CYS A 51 -0.99 2.88 13.10
C CYS A 51 0.27 1.99 13.10
N PRO A 52 0.90 1.72 14.25
CA PRO A 52 2.15 0.96 14.30
C PRO A 52 1.97 -0.51 13.90
N HIS A 53 0.77 -1.06 14.09
CA HIS A 53 0.47 -2.47 13.79
C HIS A 53 0.33 -2.75 12.29
N CYS A 54 -0.11 -1.77 11.51
CA CYS A 54 -0.27 -1.92 10.05
C CYS A 54 0.58 -0.93 9.25
N HIS A 55 1.43 -0.15 9.91
CA HIS A 55 2.29 0.89 9.33
C HIS A 55 1.54 1.83 8.37
N GLY A 56 0.34 2.30 8.76
CA GLY A 56 -0.45 3.19 7.91
C GLY A 56 -1.40 2.50 6.92
N ARG A 57 -1.26 1.19 6.68
CA ARG A 57 -1.98 0.50 5.59
C ARG A 57 -3.46 0.25 5.87
N GLY A 58 -3.90 0.34 7.12
CA GLY A 58 -5.26 -0.01 7.56
C GLY A 58 -5.57 -1.52 7.54
N LYS A 59 -4.69 -2.34 6.96
CA LYS A 59 -4.85 -3.79 6.84
C LYS A 59 -3.57 -4.52 7.24
N ILE A 60 -3.75 -5.74 7.73
CA ILE A 60 -2.70 -6.70 8.06
C ILE A 60 -2.67 -7.76 6.96
N ILE A 61 -1.50 -7.93 6.35
CA ILE A 61 -1.27 -8.89 5.27
C ILE A 61 -0.44 -10.03 5.86
N LYS A 62 -1.07 -11.18 6.09
CA LYS A 62 -0.38 -12.38 6.60
C LYS A 62 0.44 -13.07 5.52
N ASP A 63 -0.12 -13.12 4.31
CA ASP A 63 0.52 -13.71 3.14
C ASP A 63 0.66 -12.62 2.06
N PRO A 64 1.84 -12.00 1.92
CA PRO A 64 2.04 -10.91 0.97
C PRO A 64 2.07 -11.39 -0.47
N CYS A 65 1.50 -10.59 -1.36
CA CYS A 65 1.55 -10.81 -2.80
C CYS A 65 3.01 -10.83 -3.26
N ARG A 66 3.43 -11.94 -3.88
CA ARG A 66 4.82 -12.12 -4.35
C ARG A 66 5.22 -11.11 -5.42
N LYS A 67 4.27 -10.59 -6.20
CA LYS A 67 4.54 -9.65 -7.31
C LYS A 67 4.85 -8.23 -6.83
N CYS A 68 4.18 -7.78 -5.77
CA CYS A 68 4.34 -6.42 -5.24
C CYS A 68 4.90 -6.38 -3.82
N HIS A 69 5.30 -7.53 -3.27
CA HIS A 69 5.84 -7.68 -1.92
C HIS A 69 4.96 -7.06 -0.82
N GLY A 70 3.64 -7.09 -0.98
CA GLY A 70 2.70 -6.51 -0.02
C GLY A 70 2.27 -5.06 -0.28
N GLU A 71 2.89 -4.36 -1.24
CA GLU A 71 2.65 -2.94 -1.49
C GLU A 71 1.35 -2.63 -2.26
N GLY A 72 0.76 -3.64 -2.92
CA GLY A 72 -0.41 -3.43 -3.81
C GLY A 72 -0.09 -2.70 -5.12
N ARG A 73 1.17 -2.31 -5.33
CA ARG A 73 1.69 -1.65 -6.53
C ARG A 73 3.16 -2.05 -6.74
N TYR A 74 3.64 -1.96 -7.97
CA TYR A 74 5.03 -2.25 -8.28
C TYR A 74 5.54 -1.34 -9.40
N GLN A 75 6.86 -1.23 -9.55
CA GLN A 75 7.46 -0.37 -10.57
C GLN A 75 7.44 -1.05 -11.95
N ARG A 76 6.98 -0.34 -12.96
CA ARG A 76 7.05 -0.72 -14.37
C ARG A 76 7.59 0.44 -15.19
N THR A 77 8.51 0.16 -16.11
CA THR A 77 9.01 1.17 -17.04
C THR A 77 8.04 1.33 -18.21
N LYS A 78 7.57 2.56 -18.45
CA LYS A 78 6.77 2.93 -19.62
C LYS A 78 7.66 3.66 -20.63
N THR A 79 7.55 3.29 -21.90
CA THR A 79 8.19 4.03 -23.00
C THR A 79 7.19 5.05 -23.54
N LEU A 80 7.56 6.32 -23.52
CA LEU A 80 6.77 7.42 -24.07
C LEU A 80 7.49 8.00 -25.28
N SER A 81 6.76 8.16 -26.39
CA SER A 81 7.26 8.89 -27.57
C SER A 81 6.86 10.35 -27.44
N VAL A 82 7.85 11.24 -27.41
CA VAL A 82 7.64 12.68 -27.45
C VAL A 82 7.84 13.14 -28.91
N LYS A 83 6.85 13.85 -29.44
CA LYS A 83 6.92 14.48 -30.77
C LYS A 83 7.70 15.78 -30.70
#